data_AF-A0A1X2H316-F1
#
_entry.id   AF-A0A1X2H316-F1
#
_cell.length_a   1.000
_cell.length_b   1.000
_cell.length_c   1.000
_cell.angle_alpha   90.00
_cell.angle_beta   90.00
_cell.angle_gamma   90.00
#
_symmetry.space_group_name_H-M   'P 1'
#
loop_
_entity.id
_entity.type
_entity.pdbx_description
1 polymer ?
#
loop_
_entity_poly.entity_id
_entity_poly.type
_entity_poly.pdbx_seq_one_letter_code
_entity_poly.pdbx_strand_id
1 'polypeptide(L)'
;MYAQCSDRRLLDFVGFRNELAMLDTFTKLFHFRLAKLQANPVNRESATQWQKYAIMYRDGQEDVINHVLAILDKRRHQTLQVMEANKSVELPQAPFLSIAHPDYYARIWSTPTSDFTLLFNGMIALEGLLSRHPALEEAVAGCFPDLEEEQDIVMMLALIYERSSPESPWRAFFERTSGAAMVDPEIEELHSSLFPAISDGFPKVFRLDVFTTEALAWADKVVNTFSLDDPFMIVPM
;
A
#
# COMPACT_ATOMS: atom_id res chain seq x y z
N MET A 1 23.92 -19.71 -5.50
CA MET A 1 24.23 -18.26 -5.65
C MET A 1 24.15 -17.48 -4.34
N TYR A 2 23.26 -17.81 -3.38
CA TYR A 2 23.16 -17.14 -2.07
C TYR A 2 24.40 -17.25 -1.16
N ALA A 3 25.16 -18.35 -1.28
CA ALA A 3 26.34 -18.59 -0.44
C ALA A 3 27.56 -17.67 -0.75
N GLN A 4 27.45 -16.82 -1.79
CA GLN A 4 28.53 -15.97 -2.28
C GLN A 4 28.19 -14.47 -2.24
N CYS A 5 27.08 -14.06 -1.60
CA CYS A 5 26.79 -12.65 -1.42
C CYS A 5 27.71 -12.09 -0.31
N SER A 6 28.80 -11.44 -0.72
CA SER A 6 29.84 -10.91 0.16
C SER A 6 29.52 -9.50 0.70
N ASP A 7 28.53 -8.82 0.14
CA ASP A 7 28.12 -7.47 0.57
C ASP A 7 26.77 -7.52 1.29
N ARG A 8 26.80 -7.36 2.62
CA ARG A 8 25.60 -7.34 3.47
C ARG A 8 24.61 -6.24 3.09
N ARG A 9 25.08 -5.14 2.49
CA ARG A 9 24.25 -3.96 2.18
C ARG A 9 23.23 -4.21 1.07
N LEU A 10 23.46 -5.22 0.23
CA LEU A 10 22.55 -5.63 -0.84
C LEU A 10 21.30 -6.35 -0.33
N LEU A 11 21.25 -6.72 0.95
CA LEU A 11 20.11 -7.38 1.58
C LEU A 11 19.30 -6.44 2.49
N ASP A 12 19.77 -5.21 2.71
CA ASP A 12 19.20 -4.29 3.71
C ASP A 12 17.90 -3.60 3.24
N PHE A 13 17.63 -3.54 1.93
CA PHE A 13 16.43 -2.91 1.38
C PHE A 13 16.02 -3.55 0.05
N VAL A 14 14.79 -4.11 0.00
CA VAL A 14 14.28 -4.83 -1.18
C VAL A 14 13.42 -3.95 -2.08
N GLY A 15 12.77 -2.93 -1.51
CA GLY A 15 11.89 -2.01 -2.23
C GLY A 15 10.89 -1.35 -1.30
N PHE A 16 10.32 -0.21 -1.71
CA PHE A 16 9.39 0.57 -0.86
C PHE A 16 8.14 -0.22 -0.47
N ARG A 17 7.54 -0.98 -1.40
CA ARG A 17 6.40 -1.86 -1.09
C ARG A 17 6.76 -2.87 0.01
N ASN A 18 7.90 -3.56 -0.12
CA ASN A 18 8.31 -4.58 0.84
C ASN A 18 8.63 -4.00 2.21
N GLU A 19 9.32 -2.84 2.25
CA GLU A 19 9.61 -2.14 3.51
C GLU A 19 8.30 -1.70 4.19
N LEU A 20 7.36 -1.10 3.46
CA LEU A 20 6.08 -0.68 4.02
C LEU A 20 5.24 -1.87 4.51
N ALA A 21 5.14 -2.94 3.72
CA ALA A 21 4.43 -4.15 4.12
C ALA A 21 5.04 -4.80 5.38
N MET A 22 6.37 -4.78 5.50
CA MET A 22 7.08 -5.26 6.68
C MET A 22 6.77 -4.39 7.90
N LEU A 23 6.84 -3.07 7.76
CA LEU A 23 6.52 -2.12 8.83
C LEU A 23 5.07 -2.26 9.29
N ASP A 24 4.11 -2.41 8.37
CA ASP A 24 2.70 -2.65 8.71
C ASP A 24 2.51 -3.97 9.45
N THR A 25 3.15 -5.04 9.00
CA THR A 25 3.10 -6.35 9.67
C THR A 25 3.65 -6.25 11.10
N PHE A 26 4.79 -5.60 11.29
CA PHE A 26 5.35 -5.41 12.63
C PHE A 26 4.45 -4.57 13.52
N THR A 27 3.91 -3.46 12.98
CA THR A 27 2.99 -2.58 13.70
C THR A 27 1.77 -3.34 14.20
N LYS A 28 1.16 -4.18 13.34
CA LYS A 28 0.04 -5.07 13.71
C LYS A 28 0.42 -6.06 14.81
N LEU A 29 1.58 -6.71 14.70
CA LEU A 29 2.04 -7.68 15.71
C LEU A 29 2.25 -7.03 17.08
N PHE A 30 2.83 -5.82 17.11
CA PHE A 30 3.05 -5.07 18.34
C PHE A 30 1.75 -4.55 18.94
N HIS A 31 0.83 -4.00 18.14
CA HIS A 31 -0.51 -3.61 18.62
C HIS A 31 -1.29 -4.80 19.16
N PHE A 32 -1.28 -5.94 18.47
CA PHE A 32 -1.93 -7.17 18.95
C PHE A 32 -1.35 -7.63 20.28
N ARG A 33 -0.02 -7.57 20.43
CA ARG A 33 0.65 -7.93 21.68
C ARG A 33 0.30 -6.95 22.80
N LEU A 34 0.28 -5.64 22.52
CA LEU A 34 -0.08 -4.60 23.48
C LEU A 34 -1.52 -4.77 23.96
N ALA A 35 -2.47 -5.00 23.05
CA ALA A 35 -3.86 -5.26 23.38
C ALA A 35 -4.02 -6.48 24.30
N LYS A 36 -3.27 -7.56 24.04
CA LYS A 36 -3.24 -8.76 24.92
C LYS A 36 -2.68 -8.47 26.31
N LEU A 37 -1.68 -7.60 26.42
CA LEU A 37 -1.16 -7.18 27.72
C LEU A 37 -2.22 -6.38 28.47
N GLN A 38 -2.85 -5.41 27.81
CA GLN A 38 -3.83 -4.50 28.40
C GLN A 38 -5.18 -5.16 28.76
N ALA A 39 -5.57 -6.24 28.08
CA ALA A 39 -6.87 -6.90 28.24
C ALA A 39 -7.18 -7.35 29.68
N ASN A 40 -6.15 -7.69 30.48
CA ASN A 40 -6.34 -8.11 31.87
C ASN A 40 -6.17 -6.91 32.81
N PRO A 41 -7.22 -6.46 33.52
CA PRO A 41 -7.08 -5.37 34.49
C PRO A 41 -6.19 -5.82 35.66
N VAL A 42 -5.18 -5.02 35.99
CA VAL A 42 -4.30 -5.30 37.14
C VAL A 42 -4.70 -4.42 38.30
N ASN A 43 -5.01 -5.05 39.43
CA ASN A 43 -5.25 -4.33 40.67
C ASN A 43 -3.91 -3.85 41.25
N ARG A 44 -3.62 -2.55 41.08
CA ARG A 44 -2.37 -1.90 41.50
C ARG A 44 -2.38 -1.50 42.99
N GLU A 45 -3.55 -1.27 43.57
CA GLU A 45 -3.70 -0.67 44.90
C GLU A 45 -3.56 -1.70 46.02
N SER A 46 -4.04 -2.93 45.82
CA SER A 46 -3.98 -4.00 46.84
C SER A 46 -2.97 -5.10 46.52
N ALA A 47 -1.95 -4.79 45.71
CA ALA A 47 -0.96 -5.78 45.24
C ALA A 47 0.03 -6.17 46.35
N THR A 48 0.19 -7.49 46.56
CA THR A 48 1.28 -8.07 47.37
C THR A 48 2.66 -7.79 46.75
N GLN A 49 3.73 -7.91 47.53
CA GLN A 49 5.09 -7.56 47.08
C GLN A 49 5.53 -8.31 45.81
N TRP A 50 5.17 -9.59 45.66
CA TRP A 50 5.47 -10.36 44.45
C TRP A 50 4.64 -9.94 43.24
N GLN A 51 3.38 -9.55 43.47
CA GLN A 51 2.51 -8.99 42.43
C GLN A 51 3.03 -7.63 41.92
N LYS A 52 3.68 -6.83 42.79
CA LYS A 52 4.34 -5.59 42.36
C LYS A 52 5.46 -5.84 41.35
N TYR A 53 6.27 -6.89 41.50
CA TYR A 53 7.29 -7.23 40.50
C TYR A 53 6.67 -7.68 39.17
N ALA A 54 5.56 -8.43 39.20
CA ALA A 54 4.83 -8.80 37.99
C ALA A 54 4.21 -7.58 37.28
N ILE A 55 3.69 -6.62 38.05
CA ILE A 55 3.21 -5.33 37.52
C ILE A 55 4.35 -4.56 36.86
N MET A 56 5.49 -4.40 37.54
CA MET A 56 6.65 -3.70 36.97
C MET A 56 7.16 -4.36 35.69
N TYR A 57 7.19 -5.69 35.64
CA TYR A 57 7.58 -6.43 34.45
C TYR A 57 6.61 -6.18 33.29
N ARG A 58 5.31 -6.18 33.56
CA ARG A 58 4.28 -5.86 32.56
C ARG A 58 4.39 -4.42 32.07
N ASP A 59 4.49 -3.45 32.99
CA ASP A 59 4.64 -2.04 32.64
C ASP A 59 5.89 -1.84 31.76
N GLY A 60 7.01 -2.50 32.09
CA GLY A 60 8.20 -2.49 31.24
C GLY A 60 8.01 -3.12 29.86
N GLN A 61 7.16 -4.16 29.73
CA GLN A 61 6.80 -4.70 28.41
C GLN A 61 5.96 -3.71 27.60
N GLU A 62 4.99 -3.04 28.24
CA GLU A 62 4.15 -2.02 27.60
C GLU A 62 5.02 -0.85 27.12
N ASP A 63 5.95 -0.36 27.95
CA ASP A 63 6.89 0.71 27.60
C ASP A 63 7.78 0.35 26.41
N VAL A 64 8.35 -0.86 26.40
CA VAL A 64 9.20 -1.33 25.29
C VAL A 64 8.38 -1.43 24.00
N ILE A 65 7.16 -1.97 24.05
CA ILE A 65 6.30 -2.11 22.87
C ILE A 65 5.91 -0.73 22.32
N ASN A 66 5.50 0.21 23.19
CA ASN A 66 5.17 1.57 22.79
C ASN A 66 6.38 2.29 22.18
N HIS A 67 7.58 2.08 22.73
CA HIS A 67 8.81 2.63 22.17
C HIS A 67 9.11 2.07 20.78
N VAL A 68 8.93 0.77 20.57
CA VAL A 68 9.12 0.14 19.26
C VAL A 68 8.09 0.64 18.25
N LEU A 69 6.83 0.79 18.63
CA LEU A 69 5.79 1.36 17.77
C LEU A 69 6.17 2.77 17.31
N ALA A 70 6.66 3.63 18.20
CA ALA A 70 7.12 4.96 17.83
C ALA A 70 8.33 4.93 16.85
N ILE A 71 9.21 3.94 16.96
CA ILE A 71 10.31 3.74 15.99
C ILE A 71 9.76 3.30 14.64
N LEU A 72 8.81 2.36 14.61
CA LEU A 72 8.18 1.87 13.38
C LEU A 72 7.45 2.99 12.66
N ASP A 73 6.70 3.82 13.37
CA ASP A 73 6.02 5.00 12.81
C ASP A 73 7.03 5.97 12.21
N LYS A 74 8.09 6.30 12.95
CA LYS A 74 9.16 7.17 12.44
C LYS A 74 9.78 6.59 11.17
N ARG A 75 10.03 5.28 11.15
CA ARG A 75 10.62 4.58 10.00
C ARG A 75 9.68 4.61 8.80
N ARG A 76 8.38 4.37 9.00
CA ARG A 76 7.35 4.50 7.96
C ARG A 76 7.38 5.88 7.34
N HIS A 77 7.35 6.94 8.14
CA HIS A 77 7.41 8.32 7.65
C HIS A 77 8.68 8.59 6.82
N GLN A 78 9.84 8.11 7.28
CA GLN A 78 11.09 8.25 6.53
C GLN A 78 11.05 7.50 5.19
N THR A 79 10.58 6.26 5.17
CA THR A 79 10.43 5.46 3.95
C THR A 79 9.56 6.18 2.92
N LEU A 80 8.47 6.82 3.37
CA LEU A 80 7.56 7.56 2.49
C LEU A 80 8.16 8.86 1.96
N GLN A 81 8.86 9.62 2.80
CA GLN A 81 9.58 10.83 2.36
C GLN A 81 10.62 10.50 1.29
N VAL A 82 11.37 9.42 1.51
CA VAL A 82 12.35 8.93 0.54
C VAL A 82 11.66 8.50 -0.75
N MET A 83 10.57 7.73 -0.66
CA MET A 83 9.81 7.30 -1.84
C MET A 83 9.35 8.50 -2.66
N GLU A 84 8.84 9.54 -1.99
CA GLU A 84 8.39 10.77 -2.65
C GLU A 84 9.53 11.51 -3.37
N ALA A 85 10.70 11.60 -2.73
CA ALA A 85 11.89 12.19 -3.33
C ALA A 85 12.44 11.39 -4.52
N ASN A 86 12.09 10.11 -4.62
CA ASN A 86 12.58 9.18 -5.64
C ASN A 86 11.51 8.77 -6.68
N LYS A 87 10.42 9.54 -6.85
CA LYS A 87 9.33 9.28 -7.85
C LYS A 87 9.79 9.04 -9.30
N SER A 88 11.03 9.34 -9.65
CA SER A 88 11.61 9.12 -10.98
C SER A 88 12.38 7.80 -11.13
N VAL A 89 12.66 7.09 -10.03
CA VAL A 89 13.56 5.94 -10.00
C VAL A 89 12.82 4.67 -10.45
N GLU A 90 13.57 3.79 -11.12
CA GLU A 90 13.07 2.61 -11.82
C GLU A 90 12.29 1.64 -10.90
N LEU A 91 11.29 0.99 -11.48
CA LEU A 91 10.57 -0.14 -10.88
C LEU A 91 11.60 -1.09 -10.24
N PRO A 92 11.44 -1.48 -8.95
CA PRO A 92 12.29 -2.51 -8.40
C PRO A 92 12.09 -3.78 -9.21
N GLN A 93 13.10 -4.14 -10.00
CA GLN A 93 13.19 -5.48 -10.54
C GLN A 93 13.28 -6.42 -9.36
N ALA A 94 12.50 -7.50 -9.39
CA ALA A 94 12.57 -8.53 -8.37
C ALA A 94 14.07 -8.84 -8.09
N PRO A 95 14.51 -8.85 -6.82
CA PRO A 95 15.93 -8.92 -6.44
C PRO A 95 16.66 -10.17 -6.98
N PHE A 96 15.92 -11.09 -7.59
CA PHE A 96 16.41 -12.33 -8.18
C PHE A 96 16.88 -12.17 -9.63
N LEU A 97 16.66 -11.02 -10.31
CA LEU A 97 16.98 -10.88 -11.73
C LEU A 97 17.97 -9.78 -12.11
N SER A 98 18.15 -8.69 -11.34
CA SER A 98 19.34 -7.85 -11.54
C SER A 98 19.70 -7.03 -10.30
N ILE A 99 20.89 -7.29 -9.75
CA ILE A 99 21.58 -6.33 -8.88
C ILE A 99 22.44 -5.49 -9.82
N ALA A 100 21.90 -4.38 -10.31
CA ALA A 100 22.69 -3.34 -10.95
C ALA A 100 22.64 -2.11 -10.05
N HIS A 101 23.78 -1.79 -9.42
CA HIS A 101 24.05 -0.60 -8.59
C HIS A 101 23.85 -0.70 -7.07
N PRO A 102 24.81 -1.35 -6.37
CA PRO A 102 24.95 -1.32 -4.90
C PRO A 102 25.11 0.10 -4.32
N ASP A 103 25.70 1.03 -5.09
CA ASP A 103 26.04 2.38 -4.60
C ASP A 103 24.86 3.33 -4.47
N TYR A 104 23.69 2.99 -5.02
CA TYR A 104 22.51 3.88 -5.03
C TYR A 104 21.83 3.92 -3.66
N TYR A 105 21.74 2.78 -2.98
CA TYR A 105 20.98 2.62 -1.73
C TYR A 105 21.68 3.21 -0.50
N ALA A 106 23.01 3.32 -0.52
CA ALA A 106 23.77 3.91 0.58
C ALA A 106 23.50 5.43 0.76
N ARG A 107 23.05 6.12 -0.30
CA ARG A 107 22.71 7.56 -0.27
C ARG A 107 21.27 7.87 0.13
N ILE A 108 20.40 6.87 0.13
CA ILE A 108 18.97 7.06 0.47
C ILE A 108 18.79 7.48 1.93
N TRP A 109 19.71 7.08 2.82
CA TRP A 109 19.64 7.34 4.25
C TRP A 109 20.52 8.50 4.72
N SER A 110 21.16 9.24 3.80
CA SER A 110 21.75 10.54 4.14
C SER A 110 20.62 11.55 4.32
N THR A 111 20.40 11.94 5.57
CA THR A 111 19.46 12.95 6.05
C THR A 111 19.19 14.08 5.05
N PRO A 112 17.94 14.29 4.62
CA PRO A 112 17.50 15.59 4.19
C PRO A 112 16.89 16.35 5.38
N THR A 113 17.40 17.55 5.59
CA THR A 113 16.76 18.62 6.35
C THR A 113 15.45 19.03 5.66
N SER A 114 14.42 19.24 6.48
CA SER A 114 13.18 20.02 6.25
C SER A 114 12.38 19.78 4.96
N ASP A 115 11.20 19.18 5.08
CA ASP A 115 9.91 19.87 5.15
C ASP A 115 8.79 18.83 5.33
N PHE A 116 7.71 19.19 6.03
CA PHE A 116 6.59 18.28 6.31
C PHE A 116 5.74 18.13 5.03
N THR A 117 5.98 17.09 4.24
CA THR A 117 5.13 16.78 3.07
C THR A 117 4.01 15.82 3.47
N LEU A 118 2.77 16.19 3.14
CA LEU A 118 1.59 15.35 3.39
C LEU A 118 1.69 14.05 2.55
N LEU A 119 1.63 12.90 3.23
CA LEU A 119 1.71 11.52 2.69
C LEU A 119 0.85 11.25 1.44
N PHE A 120 -0.19 12.03 1.21
CA PHE A 120 -1.22 11.80 0.19
C PHE A 120 -0.75 11.97 -1.27
N ASN A 121 0.39 12.60 -1.53
CA ASN A 121 0.83 12.87 -2.91
C ASN A 121 1.69 11.76 -3.53
N GLY A 122 2.06 10.73 -2.77
CA GLY A 122 2.91 9.63 -3.23
C GLY A 122 2.19 8.31 -3.49
N MET A 123 0.97 8.15 -2.97
CA MET A 123 0.19 6.91 -3.06
C MET A 123 -1.11 7.15 -3.82
N ILE A 124 -1.68 6.09 -4.38
CA ILE A 124 -3.00 6.13 -5.00
C ILE A 124 -3.95 5.42 -4.05
N ALA A 125 -4.69 6.21 -3.26
CA ALA A 125 -5.77 5.74 -2.41
C ALA A 125 -7.11 5.91 -3.15
N LEU A 126 -8.08 5.02 -2.86
CA LEU A 126 -9.39 5.05 -3.52
C LEU A 126 -10.11 6.38 -3.29
N GLU A 127 -10.14 6.86 -2.04
CA GLU A 127 -10.72 8.17 -1.70
C GLU A 127 -10.05 9.33 -2.49
N GLY A 128 -8.73 9.23 -2.70
CA GLY A 128 -7.97 10.19 -3.50
C GLY A 128 -8.33 10.17 -4.98
N LEU A 129 -8.68 9.00 -5.54
CA LEU A 129 -9.16 8.87 -6.91
C LEU A 129 -10.60 9.37 -7.06
N LEU A 130 -11.50 8.99 -6.15
CA LEU A 130 -12.91 9.37 -6.20
C LEU A 130 -13.09 10.88 -6.03
N SER A 131 -12.40 11.49 -5.07
CA SER A 131 -12.45 12.95 -4.85
C SER A 131 -11.96 13.79 -6.05
N ARG A 132 -11.12 13.23 -6.92
CA ARG A 132 -10.67 13.87 -8.16
C ARG A 132 -11.70 13.76 -9.30
N HIS A 133 -12.59 12.77 -9.24
CA HIS A 133 -13.56 12.47 -10.28
C HIS A 133 -14.98 12.34 -9.71
N PRO A 134 -15.67 13.46 -9.47
CA PRO A 134 -17.02 13.45 -8.88
C PRO A 134 -18.04 12.60 -9.65
N ALA A 135 -17.92 12.52 -10.98
CA ALA A 135 -18.79 11.69 -11.81
C ALA A 135 -18.55 10.19 -11.60
N LEU A 136 -17.31 9.79 -11.33
CA LEU A 136 -16.98 8.41 -10.98
C LEU A 136 -17.46 8.09 -9.56
N GLU A 137 -17.28 9.01 -8.61
CA GLU A 137 -17.78 8.88 -7.24
C GLU A 137 -19.30 8.64 -7.19
N GLU A 138 -20.08 9.43 -7.92
CA GLU A 138 -21.53 9.27 -8.00
C GLU A 138 -21.93 7.92 -8.62
N ALA A 139 -21.23 7.49 -9.69
CA ALA A 139 -21.52 6.24 -10.36
C ALA A 139 -21.16 5.03 -9.50
N VAL A 140 -20.03 5.10 -8.77
CA VAL A 140 -19.61 4.08 -7.82
C VAL A 140 -20.61 3.97 -6.67
N ALA A 141 -21.03 5.09 -6.07
CA ALA A 141 -22.04 5.09 -5.00
C ALA A 141 -23.40 4.53 -5.46
N GLY A 142 -23.73 4.65 -6.75
CA GLY A 142 -24.96 4.10 -7.33
C GLY A 142 -24.91 2.60 -7.66
N CYS A 143 -23.72 2.05 -7.93
CA CYS A 143 -23.53 0.66 -8.35
C CYS A 143 -23.02 -0.27 -7.23
N PHE A 144 -22.26 0.27 -6.27
CA PHE A 144 -21.55 -0.49 -5.24
C PHE A 144 -22.04 -0.01 -3.85
N PRO A 145 -23.13 -0.59 -3.33
CA PRO A 145 -23.72 -0.17 -2.05
C PRO A 145 -22.84 -0.54 -0.85
N ASP A 146 -21.97 -1.55 -0.99
CA ASP A 146 -21.00 -1.96 0.02
C ASP A 146 -19.56 -1.77 -0.49
N LEU A 147 -19.00 -0.58 -0.26
CA LEU A 147 -17.66 -0.23 -0.69
C LEU A 147 -16.56 -0.94 0.11
N GLU A 148 -16.86 -1.47 1.29
CA GLU A 148 -15.86 -2.19 2.09
C GLU A 148 -15.65 -3.60 1.54
N GLU A 149 -16.71 -4.27 1.11
CA GLU A 149 -16.63 -5.61 0.50
C GLU A 149 -16.07 -5.58 -0.93
N GLU A 150 -16.36 -4.53 -1.71
CA GLU A 150 -16.04 -4.44 -3.15
C GLU A 150 -14.86 -3.47 -3.45
N GLN A 151 -14.03 -3.19 -2.45
CA GLN A 151 -12.99 -2.16 -2.51
C GLN A 151 -11.95 -2.40 -3.61
N ASP A 152 -11.62 -3.66 -3.88
CA ASP A 152 -10.67 -4.09 -4.90
C ASP A 152 -11.20 -3.85 -6.33
N ILE A 153 -12.44 -4.25 -6.59
CA ILE A 153 -13.14 -4.02 -7.87
C ILE A 153 -13.26 -2.52 -8.12
N VAL A 154 -13.71 -1.76 -7.11
CA VAL A 154 -13.87 -0.30 -7.24
C VAL A 154 -12.52 0.39 -7.48
N MET A 155 -11.44 -0.06 -6.82
CA MET A 155 -10.09 0.43 -7.09
C MET A 155 -9.65 0.12 -8.53
N MET A 156 -9.90 -1.10 -9.04
CA MET A 156 -9.60 -1.45 -10.42
C MET A 156 -10.31 -0.51 -11.40
N LEU A 157 -11.61 -0.25 -11.18
CA LEU A 157 -12.39 0.66 -12.01
C LEU A 157 -11.84 2.09 -11.96
N ALA A 158 -11.51 2.58 -10.78
CA ALA A 158 -10.96 3.91 -10.59
C ALA A 158 -9.57 4.07 -11.26
N LEU A 159 -8.73 3.04 -11.21
CA LEU A 159 -7.43 3.02 -11.90
C LEU A 159 -7.59 3.06 -13.42
N ILE A 160 -8.53 2.30 -13.99
CA ILE A 160 -8.81 2.32 -15.43
C ILE A 160 -9.30 3.71 -15.87
N TYR A 161 -10.21 4.29 -15.09
CA TYR A 161 -10.73 5.63 -15.36
C TYR A 161 -9.63 6.69 -15.30
N GLU A 162 -8.83 6.70 -14.23
CA GLU A 162 -7.70 7.62 -14.05
C GLU A 162 -6.65 7.45 -15.15
N ARG A 163 -6.37 6.22 -15.59
CA ARG A 163 -5.46 5.93 -16.70
C ARG A 163 -5.93 6.52 -18.03
N SER A 164 -7.25 6.59 -18.25
CA SER A 164 -7.83 7.21 -19.44
C SER A 164 -7.72 8.75 -19.43
N SER A 165 -7.49 9.35 -18.27
CA SER A 165 -7.39 10.80 -18.12
C SER A 165 -6.05 11.33 -18.61
N PRO A 166 -6.07 12.30 -19.55
CA PRO A 166 -4.84 12.82 -20.08
C PRO A 166 -4.09 13.78 -19.12
N GLU A 167 -4.60 14.03 -17.92
CA GLU A 167 -3.99 14.94 -16.95
C GLU A 167 -3.61 14.21 -15.64
N SER A 168 -3.57 12.88 -15.69
CA SER A 168 -3.25 12.09 -14.50
C SER A 168 -1.82 12.37 -13.99
N PRO A 169 -1.64 12.66 -12.69
CA PRO A 169 -0.32 12.82 -12.09
C PRO A 169 0.46 11.49 -12.04
N TRP A 170 -0.24 10.35 -12.22
CA TRP A 170 0.35 9.01 -12.21
C TRP A 170 0.58 8.43 -13.61
N ARG A 171 0.51 9.26 -14.66
CA ARG A 171 0.71 8.81 -16.04
C ARG A 171 1.99 7.99 -16.24
N ALA A 172 3.12 8.45 -15.67
CA ALA A 172 4.40 7.75 -15.81
C ALA A 172 4.32 6.31 -15.24
N PHE A 173 3.60 6.13 -14.14
CA PHE A 173 3.34 4.80 -13.56
C PHE A 173 2.44 3.95 -14.47
N PHE A 174 1.37 4.52 -15.03
CA PHE A 174 0.48 3.78 -15.94
C PHE A 174 1.18 3.36 -17.24
N GLU A 175 2.01 4.23 -17.84
CA GLU A 175 2.80 3.90 -19.02
C GLU A 175 3.78 2.75 -18.73
N ARG A 176 4.45 2.78 -17.57
CA ARG A 176 5.37 1.73 -17.15
C ARG A 176 4.68 0.39 -16.87
N THR A 177 3.45 0.40 -16.38
CA THR A 177 2.69 -0.82 -16.06
C THR A 177 1.84 -1.33 -17.22
N SER A 178 1.77 -0.62 -18.35
CA SER A 178 0.97 -0.95 -19.54
C SER A 178 1.41 -2.21 -20.31
N GLY A 179 2.41 -2.95 -19.80
CA GLY A 179 2.81 -4.21 -20.40
C GLY A 179 1.67 -5.23 -20.42
N ALA A 180 1.69 -6.17 -21.37
CA ALA A 180 0.66 -7.18 -21.53
C ALA A 180 0.31 -7.86 -20.19
N ALA A 181 -0.97 -7.83 -19.84
CA ALA A 181 -1.54 -8.63 -18.76
C ALA A 181 -2.15 -9.89 -19.37
N MET A 182 -1.99 -11.03 -18.71
CA MET A 182 -2.75 -12.21 -19.10
C MET A 182 -4.20 -12.00 -18.71
N VAL A 183 -5.11 -12.26 -19.65
CA VAL A 183 -6.53 -12.31 -19.37
C VAL A 183 -6.82 -13.65 -18.72
N ASP A 184 -7.20 -13.61 -17.45
CA ASP A 184 -7.69 -14.77 -16.71
C ASP A 184 -9.19 -14.97 -17.02
N PRO A 185 -9.68 -16.22 -17.18
CA PRO A 185 -11.12 -16.51 -17.26
C PRO A 185 -11.99 -15.82 -16.20
N GLU A 186 -11.49 -15.62 -14.98
CA GLU A 186 -12.22 -14.90 -13.92
C GLU A 186 -12.45 -13.43 -14.28
N ILE A 187 -11.49 -12.79 -14.97
CA ILE A 187 -11.60 -11.40 -15.44
C ILE A 187 -12.59 -11.27 -16.61
N GLU A 188 -12.64 -12.28 -17.48
CA GLU A 188 -13.66 -12.34 -18.55
C GLU A 188 -15.07 -12.47 -17.97
N GLU A 189 -15.25 -13.34 -16.97
CA GLU A 189 -16.52 -13.50 -16.28
C GLU A 189 -16.93 -12.20 -15.57
N LEU A 190 -16.00 -11.58 -14.84
CA LEU A 190 -16.21 -10.29 -14.18
C LEU A 190 -16.64 -9.20 -15.17
N HIS A 191 -15.93 -9.07 -16.31
CA HIS A 191 -16.27 -8.10 -17.35
C HIS A 191 -17.68 -8.33 -17.90
N SER A 192 -17.99 -9.59 -18.23
CA SER A 192 -19.28 -9.96 -18.82
C SER A 192 -20.47 -9.76 -17.87
N SER A 193 -20.23 -9.88 -16.56
CA SER A 193 -21.25 -9.71 -15.52
C SER A 193 -21.50 -8.23 -15.18
N LEU A 194 -20.43 -7.45 -14.96
CA LEU A 194 -20.53 -6.07 -14.47
C LEU A 194 -20.82 -5.05 -15.58
N PHE A 195 -20.13 -5.13 -16.71
CA PHE A 195 -20.12 -4.03 -17.67
C PHE A 195 -21.40 -3.81 -18.46
N PRO A 196 -22.20 -4.85 -18.80
CA PRO A 196 -23.50 -4.60 -19.45
C PRO A 196 -24.41 -3.72 -18.58
N ALA A 197 -24.52 -4.01 -17.28
CA ALA A 197 -25.40 -3.28 -16.37
C ALA A 197 -24.85 -1.88 -16.03
N ILE A 198 -23.55 -1.79 -15.75
CA ILE A 198 -22.93 -0.53 -15.32
C ILE A 198 -22.79 0.46 -16.48
N SER A 199 -22.45 -0.01 -17.69
CA SER A 199 -22.33 0.86 -18.86
C SER A 199 -23.69 1.41 -19.30
N ASP A 200 -24.77 0.65 -19.16
CA ASP A 200 -26.13 1.12 -19.42
C ASP A 200 -26.60 2.16 -18.40
N GLY A 201 -26.26 1.98 -17.11
CA GLY A 201 -26.63 2.91 -16.04
C GLY A 201 -25.84 4.22 -16.07
N PHE A 202 -24.54 4.15 -16.38
CA PHE A 202 -23.62 5.29 -16.34
C PHE A 202 -22.71 5.36 -17.59
N PRO A 203 -23.29 5.53 -18.79
CA PRO A 203 -22.57 5.41 -20.07
C PRO A 203 -21.50 6.48 -20.30
N LYS A 204 -21.58 7.61 -19.58
CA LYS A 204 -20.59 8.69 -19.65
C LYS A 204 -19.33 8.38 -18.85
N VAL A 205 -19.45 7.54 -17.82
CA VAL A 205 -18.35 7.17 -16.91
C VAL A 205 -17.74 5.85 -17.35
N PHE A 206 -18.57 4.82 -17.50
CA PHE A 206 -18.14 3.47 -17.85
C PHE A 206 -18.27 3.22 -19.36
N ARG A 207 -17.36 3.82 -20.12
CA ARG A 207 -17.35 3.70 -21.58
C ARG A 207 -16.71 2.37 -22.01
N LEU A 208 -17.38 1.64 -22.90
CA LEU A 208 -16.91 0.34 -23.39
C LEU A 208 -15.57 0.37 -24.14
N ASP A 209 -15.19 1.53 -24.70
CA ASP A 209 -13.89 1.73 -25.34
C ASP A 209 -12.73 1.89 -24.35
N VAL A 210 -13.03 2.25 -23.10
CA VAL A 210 -12.06 2.42 -22.02
C VAL A 210 -11.97 1.16 -21.15
N PHE A 211 -13.12 0.61 -20.79
CA PHE A 211 -13.22 -0.54 -19.90
C PHE A 211 -13.31 -1.84 -20.68
N THR A 212 -12.18 -2.21 -21.30
CA THR A 212 -12.03 -3.48 -22.00
C THR A 212 -11.59 -4.58 -21.02
N THR A 213 -11.71 -5.83 -21.44
CA THR A 213 -11.21 -6.98 -20.68
C THR A 213 -9.71 -6.86 -20.39
N GLU A 214 -8.92 -6.35 -21.35
CA GLU A 214 -7.49 -6.12 -21.17
C GLU A 214 -7.21 -4.99 -20.15
N ALA A 215 -8.09 -3.98 -20.10
CA ALA A 215 -7.98 -2.91 -19.10
C ALA A 215 -8.23 -3.45 -17.69
N LEU A 216 -9.20 -4.35 -17.52
CA LEU A 216 -9.43 -5.05 -16.25
C LEU A 216 -8.27 -5.97 -15.87
N ALA A 217 -7.76 -6.78 -16.80
CA ALA A 217 -6.62 -7.65 -16.52
C ALA A 217 -5.37 -6.85 -16.13
N TRP A 218 -5.18 -5.67 -16.74
CA TRP A 218 -4.13 -4.74 -16.31
C TRP A 218 -4.38 -4.20 -14.90
N ALA A 219 -5.61 -3.78 -14.59
CA ALA A 219 -5.94 -3.21 -13.28
C ALA A 219 -5.79 -4.25 -12.17
N ASP A 220 -6.23 -5.49 -12.41
CA ASP A 220 -6.04 -6.63 -11.51
C ASP A 220 -4.55 -6.87 -11.23
N LYS A 221 -3.73 -6.96 -12.29
CA LYS A 221 -2.28 -7.07 -12.16
C LYS A 221 -1.70 -5.92 -11.33
N VAL A 222 -2.17 -4.69 -11.52
CA VAL A 222 -1.70 -3.53 -10.75
C VAL A 222 -2.08 -3.67 -9.29
N VAL A 223 -3.33 -3.99 -8.97
CA VAL A 223 -3.79 -4.21 -7.60
C VAL A 223 -2.95 -5.31 -6.94
N ASN A 224 -2.88 -6.50 -7.53
CA ASN A 224 -2.15 -7.63 -6.97
C ASN A 224 -0.63 -7.39 -6.79
N THR A 225 -0.03 -6.54 -7.65
CA THR A 225 1.42 -6.31 -7.65
C THR A 225 1.84 -5.12 -6.80
N PHE A 226 1.01 -4.08 -6.70
CA PHE A 226 1.39 -2.79 -6.12
C PHE A 226 0.51 -2.36 -4.93
N SER A 227 -0.48 -3.16 -4.55
CA SER A 227 -1.27 -2.89 -3.34
C SER A 227 -0.48 -3.10 -2.04
N LEU A 228 -0.87 -2.32 -1.05
CA LEU A 228 -0.77 -2.60 0.39
C LEU A 228 -2.18 -2.81 0.92
N ASP A 229 -2.39 -3.76 1.81
CA ASP A 229 -3.73 -4.13 2.29
C ASP A 229 -4.23 -3.24 3.45
N ASP A 230 -3.35 -2.51 4.13
CA ASP A 230 -3.73 -1.71 5.31
C ASP A 230 -2.87 -0.45 5.48
N PRO A 231 -3.34 0.72 5.02
CA PRO A 231 -4.60 0.92 4.30
C PRO A 231 -4.54 0.39 2.85
N PHE A 232 -5.70 0.01 2.29
CA PHE A 232 -5.79 -0.45 0.90
C PHE A 232 -5.43 0.67 -0.08
N MET A 233 -4.22 0.60 -0.63
CA MET A 233 -3.64 1.66 -1.46
C MET A 233 -2.67 1.07 -2.48
N ILE A 234 -2.55 1.73 -3.63
CA ILE A 234 -1.50 1.42 -4.61
C ILE A 234 -0.28 2.31 -4.35
N VAL A 235 0.90 1.69 -4.39
CA VAL A 235 2.19 2.37 -4.28
C VAL A 235 2.81 2.50 -5.68
N PRO A 236 2.62 3.64 -6.37
CA PRO A 236 3.26 3.88 -7.66
C PRO A 236 4.78 4.03 -7.46
N MET A 237 5.56 3.13 -8.05
CA MET A 237 7.04 3.14 -8.05
C MET A 237 7.58 3.67 -9.38
#